data_AF-A0AB34PKK7-F1
#
_entry.id   AF-A0AB34PKK7-F1
#
_cell.length_a   1.000
_cell.length_b   1.000
_cell.length_c   1.000
_cell.angle_alpha   90.00
_cell.angle_beta   90.00
_cell.angle_gamma   90.00
#
_symmetry.space_group_name_H-M   'P 1'
#
loop_
_entity.id
_entity.type
_entity.pdbx_description
1 polymer ?
#
loop_
_entity_poly.entity_id
_entity_poly.type
_entity_poly.pdbx_seq_one_letter_code
_entity_poly.pdbx_strand_id
1 'polypeptide(L)'
;YSELVKSPLFKVSKETLEILTTLEKYDLISLKRDKGVLDKISTGRPLFKAAFANIISDLRIWKLYETEYIGRLISLEAAKIQKLEEELEKIYKIGKVDGRIDYVSQKIEASNKKILDLEKQAADVASYTGKPDGKSFLGIKF
;
A
#
# COMPACT_ATOMS: atom_id res chain seq x y z
N TYR A 1 -2.98 -12.49 -13.31
CA TYR A 1 -3.61 -11.90 -12.11
C TYR A 1 -2.90 -10.59 -11.82
N SER A 2 -3.63 -9.48 -11.90
CA SER A 2 -3.09 -8.12 -11.85
C SER A 2 -2.35 -7.85 -10.53
N GLU A 3 -1.15 -7.29 -10.62
CA GLU A 3 -0.38 -6.87 -9.44
C GLU A 3 -1.10 -5.79 -8.63
N LEU A 4 -1.96 -5.00 -9.30
CA LEU A 4 -2.78 -3.96 -8.68
C LEU A 4 -3.70 -4.52 -7.58
N VAL A 5 -4.39 -5.64 -7.84
CA VAL A 5 -5.31 -6.26 -6.86
C VAL A 5 -4.55 -6.91 -5.70
N LYS A 6 -3.24 -7.17 -5.86
CA LYS A 6 -2.39 -7.67 -4.78
C LYS A 6 -1.89 -6.56 -3.85
N SER A 7 -2.04 -5.30 -4.24
CA SER A 7 -1.59 -4.18 -3.40
C SER A 7 -2.48 -4.07 -2.15
N PRO A 8 -1.90 -4.07 -0.93
CA PRO A 8 -2.67 -3.93 0.30
C PRO A 8 -3.37 -2.57 0.42
N LEU A 9 -2.91 -1.57 -0.34
CA LEU A 9 -3.52 -0.24 -0.39
C LEU A 9 -4.60 -0.11 -1.47
N PHE A 10 -4.74 -1.11 -2.35
CA PHE A 10 -5.74 -1.08 -3.40
C PHE A 10 -6.96 -1.93 -3.02
N LYS A 11 -8.01 -1.26 -2.55
CA LYS A 11 -9.31 -1.90 -2.30
C LYS A 11 -10.26 -1.61 -3.45
N VAL A 12 -10.77 -2.67 -4.08
CA VAL A 12 -11.88 -2.56 -5.03
C VAL A 12 -13.17 -2.28 -4.23
N SER A 13 -13.44 -1.01 -4.00
CA SER A 13 -14.70 -0.52 -3.42
C SER A 13 -15.48 0.28 -4.46
N LYS A 14 -16.78 0.49 -4.22
CA LYS A 14 -17.62 1.34 -5.07
C LYS A 14 -17.01 2.73 -5.24
N GLU A 15 -16.55 3.32 -4.14
CA GLU A 15 -15.90 4.63 -4.12
C GLU A 15 -14.60 4.65 -4.95
N THR A 16 -13.72 3.65 -4.79
CA THR A 16 -12.49 3.54 -5.60
C THR A 16 -12.83 3.49 -7.09
N LEU A 17 -13.84 2.72 -7.48
CA LEU A 17 -14.24 2.61 -8.88
C LEU A 17 -14.86 3.90 -9.41
N GLU A 18 -15.65 4.61 -8.61
CA GLU A 18 -16.22 5.91 -8.96
C GLU A 18 -15.14 6.97 -9.17
N ILE A 19 -14.14 7.02 -8.28
CA ILE A 19 -12.98 7.92 -8.40
C ILE A 19 -12.23 7.60 -9.69
N LEU A 20 -11.87 6.33 -9.92
CA LEU A 20 -11.13 5.92 -11.11
C LEU A 20 -11.91 6.21 -12.41
N THR A 21 -13.22 5.96 -12.42
CA THR A 21 -14.08 6.25 -13.57
C THR A 21 -14.16 7.75 -13.83
N THR A 22 -14.20 8.57 -12.77
CA THR A 22 -14.17 10.03 -12.87
C THR A 22 -12.85 10.52 -13.47
N LEU A 23 -11.72 9.99 -12.98
CA LEU A 23 -10.39 10.33 -13.53
C LEU A 23 -10.23 9.90 -14.99
N GLU A 24 -10.81 8.75 -15.37
CA GLU A 24 -10.86 8.28 -16.77
C GLU A 24 -11.71 9.19 -17.64
N LYS A 25 -12.88 9.64 -17.14
CA LYS A 25 -13.77 10.59 -17.84
C LYS A 25 -13.10 11.93 -18.14
N TYR A 26 -12.17 12.38 -17.29
CA TYR A 26 -11.39 13.61 -17.50
C TYR A 26 -10.09 13.38 -18.28
N ASP A 27 -9.91 12.21 -18.90
CA ASP A 27 -8.72 11.80 -19.68
C ASP A 27 -7.39 11.84 -18.90
N LEU A 28 -7.43 11.86 -17.56
CA LEU A 28 -6.23 11.88 -16.72
C LEU A 28 -5.56 10.51 -16.68
N ILE A 29 -6.38 9.46 -16.59
CA ILE A 29 -5.95 8.07 -16.56
C ILE A 29 -6.72 7.24 -17.60
N SER A 30 -6.22 6.04 -17.88
CA SER A 30 -6.89 5.03 -18.69
C SER A 30 -6.95 3.72 -17.90
N LEU A 31 -8.12 3.08 -17.89
CA LEU A 31 -8.37 1.86 -17.12
C LEU A 31 -8.45 0.66 -18.07
N LYS A 32 -7.43 -0.20 -18.04
CA LYS A 32 -7.43 -1.47 -18.76
C LYS A 32 -8.09 -2.54 -17.91
N ARG A 33 -9.14 -3.18 -18.44
CA ARG A 33 -9.87 -4.27 -17.79
C ARG A 33 -9.61 -5.58 -18.55
N ASP A 34 -9.34 -6.66 -17.81
CA ASP A 34 -9.26 -8.02 -18.34
C ASP A 34 -10.42 -8.83 -17.76
N LYS A 35 -11.28 -9.38 -18.63
CA LYS A 35 -12.50 -10.12 -18.26
C LYS A 35 -13.38 -9.42 -17.21
N GLY A 36 -13.50 -8.09 -17.32
CA GLY A 36 -14.30 -7.26 -16.39
C GLY A 36 -13.59 -6.90 -15.08
N VAL A 37 -12.38 -7.43 -14.82
CA VAL A 37 -11.56 -7.08 -13.66
C VAL A 37 -10.57 -5.99 -14.04
N LEU A 38 -10.41 -4.97 -13.19
CA LEU A 38 -9.40 -3.94 -13.41
C LEU A 38 -7.99 -4.55 -13.35
N ASP A 39 -7.28 -4.47 -14.47
CA ASP A 39 -5.97 -5.08 -14.65
C ASP A 39 -4.84 -4.06 -14.51
N LYS A 40 -4.96 -2.92 -15.21
CA LYS A 40 -3.93 -1.87 -15.21
C LYS A 40 -4.54 -0.47 -15.25
N ILE A 41 -3.88 0.45 -14.55
CA ILE A 41 -4.12 1.89 -14.65
C ILE A 41 -2.91 2.50 -15.37
N SER A 42 -3.14 3.28 -16.41
CA SER A 42 -2.10 4.05 -17.11
C SER A 42 -2.49 5.51 -17.23
N THR A 43 -1.56 6.36 -17.66
CA THR A 43 -1.87 7.75 -17.98
C THR A 43 -2.82 7.79 -19.18
N GLY A 44 -3.75 8.75 -19.20
CA GLY A 44 -4.64 8.96 -20.33
C GLY A 44 -3.88 9.55 -21.53
N ARG A 45 -3.90 10.87 -21.70
CA ARG A 45 -3.24 11.54 -22.83
C ARG A 45 -1.70 11.43 -22.75
N PRO A 46 -0.99 11.27 -23.89
CA PRO A 46 0.48 11.26 -23.92
C PRO A 46 1.14 12.49 -23.27
N LEU A 47 0.50 13.65 -23.36
CA LEU A 47 0.96 14.88 -22.70
C LEU A 47 1.04 14.71 -21.18
N PHE A 48 0.06 14.04 -20.57
CA PHE A 48 0.07 13.77 -19.14
C PHE A 48 1.17 12.80 -18.75
N LYS A 49 1.58 11.89 -19.64
CA LYS A 49 2.71 10.99 -19.37
C LYS A 49 3.99 11.74 -19.01
N ALA A 50 4.31 12.81 -19.74
CA ALA A 50 5.47 13.65 -19.44
C ALA A 50 5.30 14.43 -18.14
N ALA A 51 4.10 14.96 -17.87
CA ALA A 51 3.79 15.64 -16.62
C ALA A 51 3.92 14.71 -15.41
N PHE A 52 3.35 13.49 -15.48
CA PHE A 52 3.49 12.47 -14.45
C PHE A 52 4.96 12.07 -14.25
N ALA A 53 5.71 11.86 -15.34
CA ALA A 53 7.14 11.56 -15.27
C ALA A 53 7.93 12.66 -14.53
N ASN A 54 7.61 13.93 -14.78
CA ASN A 54 8.24 15.05 -14.09
C ASN A 54 7.88 15.08 -12.60
N ILE A 55 6.61 14.82 -12.25
CA ILE A 55 6.13 14.80 -10.86
C ILE A 55 6.84 13.71 -10.05
N ILE A 56 6.95 12.49 -10.60
CA ILE A 56 7.61 11.37 -9.90
C ILE A 56 9.13 11.51 -9.85
N SER A 57 9.72 12.34 -10.71
CA SER A 57 11.16 12.60 -10.75
C SER A 57 11.60 13.70 -9.78
N ASP A 58 10.67 14.51 -9.23
CA ASP A 58 11.00 15.47 -8.17
C ASP A 58 11.21 14.73 -6.85
N LEU A 59 12.43 14.83 -6.31
CA LEU A 59 12.82 14.15 -5.07
C LEU A 59 11.91 14.46 -3.88
N ARG A 60 11.42 15.69 -3.74
CA ARG A 60 10.55 16.08 -2.62
C ARG A 60 9.19 15.43 -2.75
N ILE A 61 8.63 15.43 -3.95
CA ILE A 61 7.35 14.79 -4.25
C ILE A 61 7.45 13.28 -4.07
N TRP A 62 8.52 12.69 -4.59
CA TRP A 62 8.82 11.27 -4.42
C TRP A 62 8.91 10.89 -2.93
N LYS A 63 9.68 11.64 -2.12
CA LYS A 63 9.79 11.40 -0.68
C LYS A 63 8.44 11.51 0.03
N LEU A 64 7.63 12.51 -0.33
CA LEU A 64 6.29 12.69 0.24
C LEU A 64 5.43 11.45 -0.01
N TYR A 65 5.33 11.00 -1.26
CA TYR A 65 4.52 9.83 -1.61
C TYR A 65 5.03 8.53 -1.00
N GLU A 66 6.35 8.30 -0.97
CA GLU A 66 6.92 7.12 -0.33
C GLU A 66 6.66 7.12 1.19
N THR A 67 6.83 8.27 1.85
CA THR A 67 6.56 8.40 3.29
C THR A 67 5.08 8.15 3.61
N GLU A 68 4.16 8.74 2.84
CA GLU A 68 2.72 8.52 3.01
C GLU A 68 2.34 7.06 2.76
N TYR A 69 2.92 6.44 1.73
CA TYR A 69 2.69 5.05 1.40
C TYR A 69 3.11 4.13 2.56
N ILE A 70 4.34 4.30 3.06
CA ILE A 70 4.89 3.52 4.17
C ILE A 70 4.03 3.74 5.42
N GLY A 71 3.65 4.99 5.72
CA GLY A 71 2.76 5.32 6.84
C GLY A 71 1.40 4.62 6.77
N ARG A 72 0.81 4.49 5.57
CA ARG A 72 -0.42 3.73 5.36
C ARG A 72 -0.23 2.23 5.61
N LEU A 73 0.90 1.65 5.19
CA LEU A 73 1.21 0.24 5.47
C LEU A 73 1.38 -0.02 6.97
N ILE A 74 2.09 0.87 7.68
CA ILE A 74 2.24 0.79 9.14
C ILE A 74 0.86 0.83 9.79
N SER A 75 -0.01 1.75 9.37
CA SER A 75 -1.38 1.87 9.89
C SER A 75 -2.21 0.59 9.66
N LEU A 76 -2.03 -0.09 8.52
CA LEU A 76 -2.70 -1.36 8.24
C LEU A 76 -2.20 -2.51 9.13
N GLU A 77 -0.89 -2.64 9.33
CA GLU A 77 -0.34 -3.67 10.22
C GLU A 77 -0.70 -3.37 11.69
N ALA A 78 -0.73 -2.10 12.11
CA ALA A 78 -1.18 -1.69 13.43
C ALA A 78 -2.66 -2.04 13.67
N ALA A 79 -3.55 -1.74 12.71
CA ALA A 79 -4.96 -2.15 12.79
C ALA A 79 -5.15 -3.68 12.82
N LYS A 80 -4.23 -4.42 12.19
CA LYS A 80 -4.22 -5.89 12.24
C LYS A 80 -3.75 -6.40 13.59
N ILE A 81 -2.76 -5.78 14.22
CA ILE A 81 -2.33 -6.09 15.59
C ILE A 81 -3.47 -5.87 16.56
N GLN A 82 -4.14 -4.71 16.51
CA GLN A 82 -5.27 -4.41 17.39
C GLN A 82 -6.36 -5.50 17.33
N LYS A 83 -6.72 -5.97 16.13
CA LYS A 83 -7.69 -7.07 15.97
C LYS A 83 -7.22 -8.39 16.57
N LEU A 84 -5.92 -8.69 16.48
CA LEU A 84 -5.34 -9.89 17.07
C LEU A 84 -5.30 -9.78 18.60
N GLU A 85 -5.02 -8.59 19.14
CA GLU A 85 -5.07 -8.32 20.58
C GLU A 85 -6.50 -8.46 21.13
N GLU A 86 -7.51 -7.95 20.42
CA GLU A 86 -8.93 -8.17 20.76
C GLU A 86 -9.33 -9.65 20.70
N GLU A 87 -8.81 -10.40 19.72
CA GLU A 87 -9.02 -11.85 19.64
C GLU A 87 -8.38 -12.56 20.83
N LEU A 88 -7.15 -12.15 21.20
CA LEU A 88 -6.41 -12.71 22.32
C LEU A 88 -7.14 -12.47 23.65
N GLU A 89 -7.67 -11.27 23.86
CA GLU A 89 -8.48 -10.94 25.04
C GLU A 89 -9.71 -11.85 25.16
N LYS A 90 -10.39 -12.14 24.03
CA LYS A 90 -11.54 -13.07 24.00
C LYS A 90 -11.13 -14.51 24.31
N ILE A 91 -9.98 -14.96 23.81
CA ILE A 91 -9.46 -16.30 24.08
C ILE A 91 -9.15 -16.46 25.58
N TYR A 92 -8.52 -15.45 26.20
CA TYR A 92 -8.25 -15.46 27.64
C TYR A 92 -9.53 -15.57 28.48
N LYS A 93 -10.64 -14.98 28.03
CA LYS A 93 -11.95 -15.07 28.71
C LYS A 93 -12.60 -16.47 28.62
N ILE A 94 -12.33 -17.23 27.56
CA ILE A 94 -12.90 -18.58 27.33
C ILE A 94 -12.13 -19.65 28.14
N GLY A 95 -10.81 -19.50 28.26
CA GLY A 95 -9.93 -20.44 28.98
C GLY A 95 -9.67 -21.75 28.23
N LYS A 96 -8.47 -22.33 28.45
CA LYS A 96 -7.97 -23.61 27.87
C LYS A 96 -7.83 -23.65 26.34
N VAL A 97 -7.15 -22.67 25.74
CA VAL A 97 -6.82 -22.68 24.31
C VAL A 97 -5.35 -22.28 24.06
N ASP A 98 -4.41 -22.91 24.79
CA ASP A 98 -2.99 -22.52 24.81
C ASP A 98 -2.36 -22.48 23.39
N GLY A 99 -2.65 -23.47 22.55
CA GLY A 99 -2.18 -23.47 21.16
C GLY A 99 -2.74 -22.33 20.29
N ARG A 100 -3.91 -21.77 20.64
CA ARG A 100 -4.48 -20.59 19.96
C ARG A 100 -3.85 -19.30 20.47
N ILE A 101 -3.52 -19.22 21.75
CA ILE A 101 -2.77 -18.11 22.34
C ILE A 101 -1.42 -17.97 21.64
N ASP A 102 -0.65 -19.06 21.54
CA ASP A 102 0.65 -19.07 20.87
C ASP A 102 0.54 -18.65 19.39
N TYR A 103 -0.47 -19.15 18.68
CA TYR A 103 -0.71 -18.79 17.28
C TYR A 103 -0.97 -17.29 17.08
N VAL A 104 -1.80 -16.69 17.93
CA VAL A 104 -2.13 -15.26 17.85
C VAL A 104 -0.92 -14.42 18.24
N SER A 105 -0.19 -14.80 19.30
CA SER A 105 1.05 -14.14 19.72
C SER A 105 2.11 -14.13 18.62
N GLN A 106 2.35 -15.27 17.96
CA GLN A 106 3.28 -15.34 16.82
C GLN A 106 2.88 -14.42 15.66
N LYS A 107 1.58 -14.25 15.40
CA LYS A 107 1.10 -13.32 14.37
C LYS A 107 1.29 -11.86 14.75
N ILE A 108 1.12 -11.51 16.02
CA ILE A 108 1.38 -10.16 16.53
C ILE A 108 2.87 -9.85 16.38
N GLU A 109 3.75 -10.75 16.82
CA GLU A 109 5.20 -10.60 16.65
C GLU A 109 5.61 -10.46 15.19
N ALA A 110 5.07 -11.28 14.30
CA ALA A 110 5.34 -11.17 12.86
C ALA A 110 4.88 -9.82 12.28
N SER A 111 3.76 -9.27 12.76
CA SER A 111 3.26 -7.97 12.32
C SER A 111 4.12 -6.83 12.87
N ASN A 112 4.57 -6.92 14.13
CA ASN A 112 5.50 -5.97 14.74
C ASN A 112 6.85 -5.93 14.00
N LYS A 113 7.40 -7.10 13.62
CA LYS A 113 8.63 -7.17 12.82
C LYS A 113 8.48 -6.42 11.49
N LYS A 114 7.33 -6.55 10.81
CA LYS A 114 7.06 -5.79 9.59
C LYS A 114 6.98 -4.29 9.83
N ILE A 115 6.36 -3.84 10.92
CA ILE A 115 6.31 -2.42 11.26
C ILE A 115 7.73 -1.88 11.45
N LEU A 116 8.58 -2.58 12.21
CA LEU A 116 9.98 -2.18 12.39
C LEU A 116 10.75 -2.09 11.07
N ASP A 117 10.50 -3.02 10.14
CA ASP A 117 11.14 -2.98 8.81
C ASP A 117 10.58 -1.85 7.92
N LEU A 118 9.31 -1.51 8.04
CA LEU A 118 8.70 -0.35 7.39
C LEU A 118 9.23 0.97 7.96
N GLU A 119 9.43 1.05 9.28
CA GLU A 119 10.01 2.23 9.94
C GLU A 119 11.46 2.47 9.50
N LYS A 120 12.26 1.41 9.35
CA LYS A 120 13.60 1.50 8.75
C LYS A 120 13.53 2.04 7.33
N GLN A 121 12.62 1.52 6.50
CA GLN A 121 12.42 2.01 5.13
C GLN A 121 12.02 3.50 5.11
N ALA A 122 11.18 3.95 6.04
CA ALA A 122 10.83 5.36 6.16
C ALA A 122 12.05 6.24 6.49
N ALA A 123 12.94 5.76 7.37
CA ALA A 123 14.20 6.44 7.69
C ALA A 123 15.16 6.49 6.48
N ASP A 124 15.23 5.42 5.70
CA ASP A 124 16.01 5.36 4.46
C ASP A 124 15.48 6.37 3.42
N VAL A 125 14.16 6.43 3.22
CA VAL A 125 13.51 7.42 2.34
C VAL A 125 13.78 8.85 2.81
N ALA A 126 13.72 9.10 4.11
CA ALA A 126 13.98 10.42 4.69
C ALA A 126 15.43 10.88 4.42
N SER A 127 16.40 9.98 4.60
CA SER A 127 17.83 10.24 4.40
C SER A 127 18.28 10.22 2.93
N TYR A 128 17.44 9.73 2.01
CA TYR A 128 17.79 9.61 0.60
C TYR A 128 18.09 10.97 -0.07
N THR A 129 19.23 11.10 -0.74
CA THR A 129 19.66 12.33 -1.44
C THR A 129 19.93 12.12 -2.94
N GLY A 130 19.69 10.91 -3.44
CA GLY A 130 19.92 10.55 -4.84
C GLY A 130 18.86 11.08 -5.80
N LYS A 131 19.06 10.82 -7.10
CA LYS A 131 18.01 11.01 -8.10
C LYS A 131 16.99 9.88 -7.97
N PRO A 132 15.68 10.15 -7.91
CA PRO A 132 14.67 9.10 -7.98
C PRO A 132 14.81 8.35 -9.31
N ASP A 133 15.54 7.23 -9.30
CA ASP A 133 15.48 6.27 -10.39
C ASP A 133 14.05 5.72 -10.33
N GLY A 134 13.23 5.94 -11.36
CA GLY A 134 11.77 5.68 -11.41
C GLY A 134 11.26 4.26 -11.05
N LYS A 135 12.09 3.44 -10.41
CA LYS A 135 11.72 2.38 -9.49
C LYS A 135 11.38 3.00 -8.13
N SER A 136 10.10 3.04 -7.81
CA SER A 136 9.69 3.17 -6.40
C SER A 136 10.35 2.04 -5.57
N PHE A 137 10.61 2.28 -4.28
CA PHE A 137 11.06 1.23 -3.35
C PHE A 137 10.10 0.01 -3.34
N LEU A 138 8.90 0.21 -3.90
CA LEU A 138 7.81 -0.74 -4.07
C LEU A 138 7.94 -1.65 -5.31
N GLY A 139 9.01 -1.52 -6.11
CA GLY A 139 9.17 -2.29 -7.35
C GLY A 139 8.14 -1.96 -8.44
N ILE A 140 7.30 -0.94 -8.20
CA ILE A 140 6.36 -0.41 -9.19
C ILE A 140 7.19 0.36 -10.22
N LYS A 141 7.31 -0.22 -11.42
CA LYS A 141 7.85 0.48 -12.59
C LYS A 141 6.76 1.37 -13.17
N PHE A 142 6.95 2.68 -13.12
CA PHE A 142 6.09 3.66 -13.79
C PHE A 142 6.35 3.71 -15.30
#